data_AF-A0A9R0RCY1-F1
#
_entry.id   AF-A0A9R0RCY1-F1
#
_cell.length_a   1.000
_cell.length_b   1.000
_cell.length_c   1.000
_cell.angle_alpha   90.00
_cell.angle_beta   90.00
_cell.angle_gamma   90.00
#
_symmetry.space_group_name_H-M   'P 1'
#
loop_
_entity.id
_entity.type
_entity.pdbx_description
1 polymer ?
#
loop_
_entity_poly.entity_id
_entity_poly.type
_entity_poly.pdbx_seq_one_letter_code
_entity_poly.pdbx_strand_id
1 'polypeptide(L)'
;MVAHTVAGYRFAGLLLVFFFTASRVTRTGEARKRALDPEFKEGGQRNWKQVLSNSGIASILVVLIALITGGEDKCLDSKESGLVTALIGGVIGHYSCCNGDTWSSELGILSKSEPRIITTFKV
;
A
#
# COMPACT_ATOMS: atom_id res chain seq x y z
N MET A 1 1.63 -11.45 5.21
CA MET A 1 3.00 -11.79 5.62
C MET A 1 3.40 -13.20 5.21
N VAL A 2 2.83 -14.27 5.76
CA VAL A 2 3.25 -15.67 5.45
C VAL A 2 3.33 -15.96 3.95
N ALA A 3 2.25 -15.72 3.20
CA ALA A 3 2.22 -15.95 1.75
C ALA A 3 3.30 -15.15 0.99
N HIS A 4 3.59 -13.92 1.44
CA HIS A 4 4.62 -13.08 0.83
C HIS A 4 6.02 -13.60 1.12
N THR A 5 6.27 -14.06 2.34
CA THR A 5 7.56 -14.66 2.71
C THR A 5 7.80 -15.97 1.97
N VAL A 6 6.78 -16.82 1.87
CA VAL A 6 6.87 -18.12 1.16
C VAL A 6 7.11 -17.92 -0.34
N ALA A 7 6.45 -16.95 -0.96
CA ALA A 7 6.63 -16.65 -2.38
C ALA A 7 7.95 -15.95 -2.70
N GLY A 8 8.61 -15.33 -1.71
CA GLY A 8 9.91 -14.68 -1.89
C GLY A 8 10.13 -13.51 -0.92
N TYR A 9 11.32 -13.44 -0.32
CA TYR A 9 11.67 -12.40 0.65
C TYR A 9 11.49 -10.97 0.12
N ARG A 10 11.59 -10.76 -1.21
CA ARG A 10 11.36 -9.46 -1.86
C ARG A 10 9.92 -8.98 -1.72
N PHE A 11 8.93 -9.87 -1.86
CA PHE A 11 7.52 -9.53 -1.66
C PHE A 11 7.22 -9.22 -0.19
N ALA A 12 7.83 -9.95 0.73
CA ALA A 12 7.74 -9.64 2.16
C ALA A 12 8.37 -8.27 2.46
N GLY A 13 9.54 -7.97 1.88
CA GLY A 13 10.20 -6.67 2.01
C GLY A 13 9.32 -5.53 1.51
N LEU A 14 8.69 -5.69 0.34
CA LEU A 14 7.76 -4.70 -0.22
C LEU A 14 6.57 -4.42 0.71
N LEU A 15 5.94 -5.47 1.24
CA LEU A 15 4.84 -5.35 2.19
C LEU A 15 5.29 -4.67 3.50
N LEU A 16 6.48 -5.00 4.01
CA LEU A 16 7.04 -4.35 5.20
C LEU A 16 7.32 -2.87 4.96
N VAL A 17 7.90 -2.51 3.82
CA VAL A 17 8.12 -1.09 3.46
C VAL A 17 6.79 -0.34 3.45
N PHE A 18 5.79 -0.84 2.71
CA PHE A 18 4.42 -0.30 2.74
C PHE A 18 3.91 -0.10 4.17
N PHE A 19 3.97 -1.16 4.98
CA PHE A 19 3.43 -1.14 6.33
C PHE A 19 4.13 -0.10 7.21
N PHE A 20 5.46 -0.12 7.28
CA PHE A 20 6.21 0.77 8.15
C PHE A 20 6.14 2.22 7.72
N THR A 21 6.22 2.52 6.42
CA THR A 21 6.12 3.90 5.94
C THR A 21 4.74 4.47 6.22
N ALA A 22 3.69 3.70 5.90
CA ALA A 22 2.32 4.15 6.12
C ALA A 22 2.01 4.29 7.62
N SER A 23 2.50 3.39 8.47
CA SER A 23 2.36 3.53 9.93
C SER A 23 3.08 4.76 10.50
N ARG A 24 4.25 5.12 9.95
CA ARG A 24 4.94 6.36 10.36
C ARG A 24 4.16 7.61 9.96
N VAL A 25 3.60 7.61 8.76
CA VAL A 25 2.81 8.73 8.23
C VAL A 25 1.52 8.92 9.04
N THR A 26 0.82 7.85 9.40
CA THR A 26 -0.38 7.95 10.25
C THR A 26 -0.08 8.62 11.60
N ARG A 27 1.05 8.30 12.22
CA ARG A 27 1.47 8.90 13.51
C ARG A 27 1.95 10.36 13.40
N THR A 28 2.11 10.87 12.19
CA THR A 28 2.56 12.25 11.99
C THR A 28 1.40 13.21 12.23
N GLY A 29 1.61 14.22 13.08
CA GLY A 29 0.62 15.28 13.30
C GLY A 29 -0.66 14.86 14.03
N GLU A 30 -0.63 13.77 14.80
CA GLU A 30 -1.80 13.22 15.51
C GLU A 30 -2.56 14.27 16.34
N ALA A 31 -1.85 15.16 17.03
CA ALA A 31 -2.49 16.23 17.83
C ALA A 31 -3.37 17.16 16.98
N ARG A 32 -2.93 17.50 15.76
CA ARG A 32 -3.69 18.35 14.84
C ARG A 32 -4.84 17.57 14.20
N LYS A 33 -4.61 16.30 13.87
CA LYS A 33 -5.67 15.41 13.34
C LYS A 33 -6.80 15.23 14.34
N ARG A 34 -6.49 15.00 15.62
CA ARG A 34 -7.49 14.91 16.70
C ARG A 34 -8.38 16.16 16.81
N ALA A 35 -7.84 17.33 16.53
CA ALA A 35 -8.60 18.58 16.59
C ALA A 35 -9.47 18.81 15.34
N LEU A 36 -9.10 18.23 14.19
CA LEU A 36 -9.74 18.47 12.89
C LEU A 36 -10.68 17.33 12.45
N ASP A 37 -10.41 16.10 12.91
CA ASP A 37 -11.13 14.90 12.51
C ASP A 37 -11.91 14.32 13.71
N PRO A 38 -13.25 14.43 13.73
CA PRO A 38 -14.09 13.89 14.79
C PRO A 38 -14.10 12.35 14.84
N GLU A 39 -13.68 11.66 13.78
CA GLU A 39 -13.58 10.19 13.72
C GLU A 39 -12.14 9.69 14.00
N PHE A 40 -11.24 10.57 14.44
CA PHE A 40 -9.85 10.25 14.68
C PHE A 40 -9.69 9.08 15.67
N LYS A 41 -9.01 8.02 15.22
CA LYS A 41 -8.65 6.88 16.06
C LYS A 41 -7.22 6.98 16.55
N GLU A 42 -7.05 7.05 17.87
CA GLU A 42 -5.76 7.15 18.52
C GLU A 42 -4.84 5.96 18.15
N GLY A 43 -3.59 6.26 17.79
CA GLY A 43 -2.60 5.27 17.37
C GLY A 43 -2.78 4.71 15.95
N GLY A 44 -3.71 5.25 15.15
CA GLY A 44 -3.86 4.87 13.75
C GLY A 44 -4.35 3.43 13.56
N GLN A 45 -5.23 2.96 14.44
CA GLN A 45 -5.71 1.58 14.41
C GLN A 45 -6.47 1.29 13.10
N ARG A 46 -5.85 0.47 12.24
CA ARG A 46 -6.47 0.01 11.00
C ARG A 46 -7.49 -1.07 11.28
N ASN A 47 -8.67 -0.92 10.67
CA ASN A 47 -9.71 -1.94 10.73
C ASN A 47 -9.27 -3.20 9.98
N TRP A 48 -9.71 -4.38 10.40
CA TRP A 48 -9.46 -5.64 9.69
C TRP A 48 -9.93 -5.57 8.23
N LYS A 49 -11.02 -4.84 7.95
CA LYS A 49 -11.51 -4.55 6.60
C LYS A 49 -10.46 -3.82 5.75
N GLN A 50 -9.83 -2.78 6.30
CA GLN A 50 -8.76 -2.04 5.60
C GLN A 50 -7.54 -2.92 5.36
N VAL A 51 -7.17 -3.76 6.34
CA VAL A 51 -6.05 -4.70 6.19
C VAL A 51 -6.33 -5.69 5.06
N LEU A 52 -7.55 -6.24 5.00
CA LEU A 52 -7.98 -7.14 3.95
C LEU A 52 -8.01 -6.46 2.58
N SER A 53 -8.60 -5.27 2.47
CA SER A 53 -8.64 -4.52 1.20
C SER A 53 -7.24 -4.16 0.70
N ASN A 54 -6.35 -3.72 1.58
CA ASN A 54 -5.00 -3.30 1.19
C ASN A 54 -4.06 -4.47 0.90
N SER A 55 -4.33 -5.67 1.42
CA SER A 55 -3.42 -6.82 1.26
C SER A 55 -4.00 -7.98 0.45
N GLY A 56 -5.30 -8.02 0.20
CA GLY A 56 -6.00 -9.15 -0.40
C GLY A 56 -5.58 -9.41 -1.84
N ILE A 57 -5.68 -8.39 -2.70
CA ILE A 57 -5.30 -8.49 -4.12
C ILE A 57 -3.82 -8.84 -4.25
N ALA A 58 -2.94 -8.13 -3.54
CA ALA A 58 -1.51 -8.44 -3.52
C ALA A 58 -1.23 -9.88 -3.07
N SER A 59 -1.95 -10.40 -2.06
CA SER A 59 -1.79 -11.79 -1.61
C SER A 59 -2.18 -12.80 -2.69
N ILE A 60 -3.28 -12.55 -3.41
CA ILE A 60 -3.70 -13.40 -4.54
C ILE A 60 -2.63 -13.38 -5.64
N LEU A 61 -2.15 -12.20 -6.03
CA LEU A 61 -1.13 -12.05 -7.06
C LEU A 61 0.17 -12.77 -6.68
N VAL A 62 0.62 -12.63 -5.43
CA VAL A 62 1.83 -13.27 -4.94
C VAL A 62 1.72 -14.80 -4.90
N VAL A 63 0.54 -15.34 -4.54
CA VAL A 63 0.28 -16.79 -4.62
C VAL A 63 0.31 -17.26 -6.08
N LEU A 64 -0.31 -16.53 -7.00
CA LEU A 64 -0.27 -16.87 -8.43
C LEU A 64 1.16 -16.86 -8.98
N ILE A 65 1.97 -15.87 -8.59
CA ILE A 65 3.39 -15.81 -8.96
C ILE A 65 4.12 -17.06 -8.45
N ALA A 66 3.94 -17.43 -7.17
CA ALA A 66 4.58 -18.61 -6.60
C ALA A 66 4.17 -19.91 -7.31
N LEU A 67 2.90 -20.06 -7.68
CA LEU A 67 2.41 -21.23 -8.42
C LEU A 67 2.99 -21.31 -9.84
N ILE A 68 3.09 -20.18 -10.55
CA ILE A 68 3.60 -20.14 -11.93
C ILE A 68 5.12 -20.33 -11.98
N THR A 69 5.84 -19.80 -10.99
CA THR A 69 7.31 -19.85 -10.91
C THR A 69 7.85 -21.07 -10.18
N GLY A 70 6.97 -21.90 -9.59
CA GLY A 70 7.40 -23.01 -8.73
C GLY A 70 8.09 -22.55 -7.43
N GLY A 71 7.89 -21.30 -7.03
CA GLY A 71 8.57 -20.68 -5.89
C GLY A 71 9.98 -20.15 -6.20
N GLU A 72 10.43 -20.18 -7.45
CA GLU A 72 11.68 -19.54 -7.85
C GLU A 72 11.52 -18.01 -7.92
N ASP A 73 12.43 -17.28 -7.28
CA ASP A 73 12.46 -15.83 -7.36
C ASP A 73 12.90 -15.40 -8.76
N LYS A 74 12.04 -14.66 -9.46
CA LYS A 74 12.33 -14.12 -10.79
C LYS A 74 12.49 -12.60 -10.75
N CYS A 75 13.45 -12.12 -11.54
CA CYS A 75 13.60 -10.69 -11.77
C CYS A 75 12.50 -10.15 -12.70
N LEU A 76 12.34 -8.83 -12.71
CA LEU A 76 11.48 -8.16 -13.69
C LEU A 76 12.16 -8.26 -15.06
N ASP A 77 11.72 -9.22 -15.87
CA ASP A 77 12.22 -9.43 -17.22
C ASP A 77 11.05 -9.59 -18.20
N SER A 78 10.77 -8.52 -18.95
CA SER A 78 9.71 -8.49 -19.96
C SER A 78 10.01 -9.34 -21.19
N LYS A 79 11.26 -9.74 -21.42
CA LYS A 79 11.67 -10.52 -22.60
C LYS A 79 11.52 -12.02 -22.35
N GLU A 80 11.88 -12.50 -21.17
CA GLU A 80 11.73 -13.92 -20.83
C GLU A 80 10.30 -14.27 -20.38
N SER A 81 9.67 -13.43 -19.55
CA SER A 81 8.34 -13.74 -19.02
C SER A 81 7.49 -12.48 -18.82
N GLY A 82 6.78 -12.10 -19.87
CA GLY A 82 5.84 -10.97 -19.82
C GLY A 82 4.75 -11.14 -18.76
N LEU A 83 4.22 -12.36 -18.58
CA LEU A 83 3.16 -12.63 -17.60
C LEU A 83 3.65 -12.47 -16.16
N VAL A 84 4.78 -13.09 -15.79
CA VAL A 84 5.32 -13.00 -14.42
C VAL A 84 5.73 -11.56 -14.12
N THR A 85 6.35 -10.87 -15.08
CA THR A 85 6.69 -9.46 -14.95
C THR A 85 5.46 -8.57 -14.75
N ALA A 86 4.37 -8.82 -15.50
CA ALA A 86 3.11 -8.12 -15.30
C ALA A 86 2.49 -8.37 -13.92
N LEU A 87 2.54 -9.61 -13.41
CA LEU A 87 2.05 -9.95 -12.07
C LEU A 87 2.87 -9.27 -10.97
N ILE A 88 4.20 -9.28 -11.06
CA ILE A 88 5.08 -8.58 -10.12
C ILE A 88 4.81 -7.06 -10.18
N GLY A 89 4.67 -6.51 -11.39
CA GLY A 89 4.27 -5.12 -11.60
C GLY A 89 2.91 -4.81 -10.95
N GLY A 90 1.96 -5.73 -11.03
CA GLY A 90 0.66 -5.62 -10.35
C GLY A 90 0.78 -5.56 -8.83
N VAL A 91 1.65 -6.38 -8.23
CA VAL A 91 1.93 -6.33 -6.78
C VAL A 91 2.52 -4.97 -6.38
N ILE A 92 3.52 -4.50 -7.12
CA ILE A 92 4.16 -3.20 -6.87
C ILE A 92 3.14 -2.06 -7.03
N GLY A 93 2.36 -2.08 -8.10
CA GLY A 93 1.33 -1.09 -8.38
C GLY A 93 0.25 -1.06 -7.29
N HIS A 94 -0.23 -2.24 -6.86
CA HIS A 94 -1.22 -2.36 -5.79
C HIS A 94 -0.72 -1.71 -4.49
N TYR A 95 0.47 -2.09 -4.01
CA TYR A 95 1.03 -1.49 -2.79
C TYR A 95 1.33 0.00 -2.93
N SER A 96 1.74 0.45 -4.12
CA SER A 96 1.94 1.89 -4.40
C SER A 96 0.63 2.67 -4.31
N CYS A 97 -0.46 2.14 -4.87
CA CYS A 97 -1.79 2.75 -4.77
C CYS A 97 -2.27 2.80 -3.32
N CYS A 98 -2.16 1.70 -2.56
CA CYS A 98 -2.54 1.67 -1.15
C CYS A 98 -1.70 2.66 -0.31
N ASN A 99 -0.41 2.79 -0.61
CA ASN A 99 0.44 3.80 0.05
C ASN A 99 0.01 5.22 -0.31
N GLY A 100 -0.27 5.48 -1.59
CA GLY A 100 -0.72 6.79 -2.05
C GLY A 100 -2.02 7.23 -1.37
N ASP A 101 -3.00 6.34 -1.29
CA ASP A 101 -4.26 6.58 -0.57
C ASP A 101 -4.05 6.92 0.91
N THR A 102 -3.21 6.13 1.61
CA THR A 102 -2.91 6.37 3.02
C THR A 102 -2.12 7.67 3.21
N TRP A 103 -1.11 7.93 2.39
CA TRP A 103 -0.28 9.13 2.57
C TRP A 103 -1.05 10.40 2.22
N SER A 104 -1.88 10.35 1.19
CA SER A 104 -2.71 11.47 0.78
C SER A 104 -3.69 11.87 1.88
N SER A 105 -4.40 10.92 2.48
CA SER A 105 -5.35 11.21 3.57
C SER A 105 -4.64 11.68 4.84
N GLU A 106 -3.55 11.02 5.23
CA GLU A 106 -2.85 11.27 6.49
C GLU A 106 -1.97 12.52 6.47
N LEU A 107 -1.36 12.87 5.34
CA LEU A 107 -0.56 14.10 5.20
C LEU A 107 -1.40 15.26 4.65
N GLY A 108 -2.37 14.99 3.78
CA GLY A 108 -3.20 16.01 3.15
C GLY A 108 -4.01 16.81 4.15
N ILE A 109 -4.54 16.18 5.20
CA ILE A 109 -5.25 16.87 6.30
C ILE A 109 -4.35 17.86 7.06
N LEU A 110 -3.03 17.67 7.01
CA LEU A 110 -2.07 18.57 7.66
C LEU A 110 -1.69 19.77 6.78
N SER A 111 -2.16 19.83 5.53
CA SER A 111 -1.93 20.94 4.62
C SER A 111 -2.33 22.28 5.26
N LYS A 112 -1.55 23.32 4.97
CA LYS A 112 -1.90 24.70 5.33
C LYS A 112 -2.67 25.39 4.20
N SER A 113 -2.56 24.88 2.99
CA SER A 113 -3.29 25.38 1.82
C SER A 113 -4.68 24.78 1.77
N GLU A 114 -5.65 25.60 1.38
CA GLU A 114 -7.03 25.17 1.20
C GLU A 114 -7.15 24.12 0.08
N PRO A 115 -7.98 23.08 0.28
CA PRO A 115 -8.17 22.02 -0.70
C PRO A 115 -8.80 22.56 -1.98
N ARG A 116 -8.39 22.05 -3.14
CA ARG A 116 -8.98 22.38 -4.43
C ARG A 116 -9.79 21.21 -4.97
N ILE A 117 -10.98 21.48 -5.48
CA ILE A 117 -11.81 20.46 -6.13
C ILE A 117 -11.19 20.13 -7.49
N ILE A 118 -10.75 18.89 -7.71
CA ILE A 118 -10.03 18.48 -8.94
C ILE A 118 -10.87 18.70 -10.22
N THR A 119 -12.20 18.63 -10.14
CA THR A 119 -13.08 18.83 -11.30
C THR A 119 -13.29 20.29 -11.71
N THR A 120 -13.07 21.24 -10.79
CA THR A 120 -13.32 22.67 -11.06
C THR A 120 -12.12 23.57 -10.79
N PHE A 121 -11.07 23.04 -10.17
CA PHE A 121 -9.86 23.72 -9.67
C PHE A 121 -10.12 24.89 -8.72
N LYS A 122 -11.36 25.04 -8.24
CA LYS A 122 -11.76 26.04 -7.25
C LYS A 122 -11.26 25.62 -5.87
N VAL A 123 -10.87 26.63 -5.11
CA VAL A 123 -10.55 26.56 -3.68
C VAL A 123 -11.85 26.70 -2.89
#